data_AF-A0A0M8K604-F1
#
_entry.id   AF-A0A0M8K604-F1
#
_cell.length_a   1.000
_cell.length_b   1.000
_cell.length_c   1.000
_cell.angle_alpha   90.00
_cell.angle_beta   90.00
_cell.angle_gamma   90.00
#
_symmetry.space_group_name_H-M   'P 1'
#
loop_
_entity.id
_entity.type
_entity.pdbx_description
1 polymer ?
#
loop_
_entity_poly.entity_id
_entity_poly.type
_entity_poly.pdbx_seq_one_letter_code
_entity_poly.pdbx_strand_id
1 'polypeptide(L)'
;MSKRKSRKQRRRTPTVRVKGLVAFTNRVRQALAQGVPPEEHAHLRQEVQNALRQVEALCRAHGLTPADLPAPSRRAYEFLRSLDLSAIPTPTDNAPAPPSTVRVQNVRRMQTAMHTALWQLALRETPTPAEALAEACAHHADTIRAILDEAGADVLALAPATRAFYQWLVFLSDSETMREHVETLRRFVRAAESVRPKSRGVFALVRLLPMAHIYRMSPTAEGTHVALHEGFLGAPDEVLKALARVALTGNVRAQDRRCIRDYVQSDEFQETAATVETLELPLVAQPKGSFHDLDAVFDRVNAAYFNGAMPHPRLTWNRQMTHNKMAHYDARRDTVMVSVTLDHPDVPDDVLDFVMYHELLHKQFGVRIVNGRRMAHTPEFRAAERRFARYDEAVAFLKSHARRIM
;
A
#
# COMPACT_ATOMS: atom_id res chain seq x y z
N MET A 1 -48.90 3.02 30.13
CA MET A 1 -47.62 3.06 30.87
C MET A 1 -46.49 2.68 29.92
N SER A 2 -45.73 3.67 29.44
CA SER A 2 -44.70 3.54 28.41
C SER A 2 -43.31 3.56 29.05
N LYS A 3 -42.55 2.46 28.95
CA LYS A 3 -41.15 2.40 29.39
C LYS A 3 -40.23 2.78 28.22
N ARG A 4 -39.81 4.05 28.18
CA ARG A 4 -38.76 4.58 27.29
C ARG A 4 -37.39 4.04 27.73
N LYS A 5 -36.69 3.37 26.80
CA LYS A 5 -35.27 2.98 26.91
C LYS A 5 -34.37 4.24 26.89
N SER A 6 -33.49 4.39 27.88
CA SER A 6 -32.47 5.45 27.90
C SER A 6 -31.36 5.13 26.89
N ARG A 7 -31.30 5.90 25.80
CA ARG A 7 -30.23 5.84 24.80
C ARG A 7 -29.11 6.77 25.26
N LYS A 8 -28.03 6.21 25.82
CA LYS A 8 -26.80 6.96 26.20
C LYS A 8 -26.18 7.54 24.92
N GLN A 9 -26.41 8.83 24.68
CA GLN A 9 -25.80 9.61 23.60
C GLN A 9 -24.30 9.75 23.89
N ARG A 10 -23.45 8.94 23.23
CA ARG A 10 -22.02 9.19 23.15
C ARG A 10 -21.82 10.52 22.41
N ARG A 11 -21.47 11.59 23.14
CA ARG A 11 -21.04 12.87 22.55
C ARG A 11 -19.84 12.60 21.65
N ARG A 12 -19.95 12.90 20.35
CA ARG A 12 -18.82 12.92 19.41
C ARG A 12 -17.95 14.12 19.78
N THR A 13 -16.69 13.89 20.14
CA THR A 13 -15.70 14.96 20.33
C THR A 13 -15.50 15.68 18.99
N PRO A 14 -15.60 17.01 18.93
CA PRO A 14 -15.39 17.74 17.68
C PRO A 14 -13.95 17.56 17.20
N THR A 15 -13.76 17.00 16.01
CA THR A 15 -12.45 16.81 15.38
C THR A 15 -12.04 18.07 14.64
N VAL A 16 -11.04 18.78 15.13
CA VAL A 16 -10.42 19.93 14.44
C VAL A 16 -9.45 19.40 13.38
N ARG A 17 -9.60 19.84 12.13
CA ARG A 17 -8.74 19.45 11.01
C ARG A 17 -7.85 20.62 10.63
N VAL A 18 -6.54 20.46 10.77
CA VAL A 18 -5.56 21.44 10.29
C VAL A 18 -5.36 21.23 8.78
N LYS A 19 -5.96 22.10 7.95
CA LYS A 19 -5.86 21.99 6.50
C LYS A 19 -4.41 22.25 6.06
N GLY A 20 -3.84 21.35 5.25
CA GLY A 20 -2.51 21.53 4.64
C GLY A 20 -1.32 21.09 5.50
N LEU A 21 -1.48 20.84 6.80
CA LEU A 21 -0.37 20.49 7.71
C LEU A 21 0.40 19.25 7.26
N VAL A 22 -0.29 18.16 6.91
CA VAL A 22 0.35 16.91 6.47
C VAL A 22 1.15 17.09 5.18
N ALA A 23 0.63 17.87 4.23
CA ALA A 23 1.32 18.15 2.98
C ALA A 23 2.57 19.02 3.21
N PHE A 24 2.49 19.99 4.11
CA PHE A 24 3.63 20.80 4.53
C PHE A 24 4.70 19.93 5.22
N THR A 25 4.34 19.09 6.19
CA THR A 25 5.26 18.16 6.86
C THR A 25 5.98 17.23 5.87
N ASN A 26 5.27 16.71 4.86
CA ASN A 26 5.89 15.88 3.84
C ASN A 26 6.90 16.66 2.99
N ARG A 27 6.60 17.93 2.65
CA ARG A 27 7.55 18.83 1.96
C ARG A 27 8.79 19.07 2.81
N VAL A 28 8.63 19.36 4.09
CA VAL A 28 9.76 19.55 5.03
C VAL A 28 10.60 18.29 5.14
N ARG A 29 9.97 17.11 5.28
CA ARG A 29 10.68 15.81 5.30
C ARG A 29 11.50 15.60 4.04
N GLN A 30 10.93 15.90 2.88
CA GLN A 30 11.64 15.78 1.60
C GLN A 30 12.82 16.76 1.50
N ALA A 31 12.61 18.02 1.89
CA ALA A 31 13.65 19.05 1.88
C ALA A 31 14.83 18.67 2.81
N LEU A 32 14.55 18.21 4.04
CA LEU A 32 15.59 17.75 4.96
C LEU A 32 16.35 16.53 4.43
N ALA A 33 15.67 15.62 3.74
CA ALA A 33 16.29 14.43 3.15
C ALA A 33 17.17 14.74 1.92
N GLN A 34 16.89 15.83 1.21
CA GLN A 34 17.67 16.30 0.05
C GLN A 34 18.77 17.29 0.43
N GLY A 35 18.68 17.87 1.63
CA GLY A 35 19.45 19.04 2.04
C GLY A 35 18.79 20.33 1.58
N VAL A 36 18.90 21.36 2.41
CA VAL A 36 18.29 22.68 2.21
C VAL A 36 19.41 23.69 2.00
N PRO A 37 19.40 24.50 0.93
CA PRO A 37 20.44 25.50 0.70
C PRO A 37 20.60 26.46 1.91
N PRO A 38 21.83 26.83 2.32
CA PRO A 38 22.05 27.69 3.49
C PRO A 38 21.22 28.97 3.52
N GLU A 39 20.99 29.58 2.36
CA GLU A 39 20.16 30.77 2.16
C GLU A 39 18.67 30.54 2.49
N GLU A 40 18.18 29.31 2.34
CA GLU A 40 16.79 28.94 2.62
C GLU A 40 16.57 28.49 4.07
N HIS A 41 17.64 28.24 4.84
CA HIS A 41 17.53 27.76 6.23
C HIS A 41 16.68 28.69 7.09
N ALA A 42 16.91 30.00 7.00
CA ALA A 42 16.15 30.99 7.78
C ALA A 42 14.66 30.95 7.43
N HIS A 43 14.33 30.80 6.15
CA HIS A 43 12.96 30.71 5.68
C HIS A 43 12.28 29.43 6.16
N LEU A 44 12.92 28.26 6.02
CA LEU A 44 12.37 26.99 6.48
C LEU A 44 12.14 26.97 8.01
N ARG A 45 13.09 27.51 8.80
CA ARG A 45 12.90 27.66 10.25
C ARG A 45 11.64 28.48 10.56
N GLN A 46 11.46 29.60 9.87
CA GLN A 46 10.31 30.46 10.06
C GLN A 46 9.00 29.76 9.66
N GLU A 47 8.97 29.04 8.54
CA GLU A 47 7.79 28.28 8.10
C GLU A 47 7.39 27.20 9.11
N VAL A 48 8.35 26.41 9.61
CA VAL A 48 8.09 25.36 10.61
C VAL A 48 7.57 25.96 11.92
N GLN A 49 8.21 27.02 12.42
CA GLN A 49 7.76 27.72 13.63
C GLN A 49 6.36 28.34 13.46
N ASN A 50 6.07 28.92 12.30
CA ASN A 50 4.76 29.44 11.98
C ASN A 50 3.70 28.34 11.96
N ALA A 51 3.98 27.19 11.33
CA ALA A 51 3.08 26.05 11.30
C ALA A 51 2.78 25.53 12.71
N LEU A 52 3.80 25.36 13.56
CA LEU A 52 3.62 24.93 14.96
C LEU A 52 2.74 25.94 15.73
N ARG A 53 3.02 27.24 15.62
CA ARG A 53 2.21 28.29 16.26
C ARG A 53 0.76 28.28 15.80
N GLN A 54 0.52 28.10 14.50
CA GLN A 54 -0.83 28.04 13.94
C GLN A 54 -1.60 26.83 14.46
N VAL A 55 -0.96 25.66 14.52
CA VAL A 55 -1.56 24.44 15.08
C VAL A 55 -1.93 24.66 16.54
N GLU A 56 -1.02 25.20 17.35
CA GLU A 56 -1.28 25.45 18.78
C GLU A 56 -2.35 26.51 19.01
N ALA A 57 -2.34 27.60 18.24
CA ALA A 57 -3.37 28.63 18.31
C ALA A 57 -4.75 28.07 17.95
N LEU A 58 -4.82 27.22 16.91
CA LEU A 58 -6.06 26.55 16.51
C LEU A 58 -6.54 25.58 17.59
N CYS A 59 -5.65 24.79 18.19
CA CYS A 59 -6.00 23.90 19.30
C CYS A 59 -6.56 24.70 20.48
N ARG A 60 -5.87 25.79 20.90
CA ARG A 60 -6.33 26.69 21.97
C ARG A 60 -7.71 27.29 21.67
N ALA A 61 -7.94 27.77 20.44
CA ALA A 61 -9.21 28.35 20.03
C ALA A 61 -10.40 27.37 20.14
N HIS A 62 -10.13 26.06 20.09
CA HIS A 62 -11.13 25.01 20.21
C HIS A 62 -11.10 24.28 21.57
N GLY A 63 -10.33 24.76 22.55
CA GLY A 63 -10.20 24.13 23.87
C GLY A 63 -9.55 22.74 23.82
N LEU A 64 -8.70 22.50 22.82
CA LEU A 64 -7.98 21.25 22.60
C LEU A 64 -6.47 21.45 22.83
N THR A 65 -5.76 20.35 22.98
CA THR A 65 -4.30 20.29 22.91
C THR A 65 -3.85 19.62 21.60
N PRO A 66 -2.59 19.79 21.16
CA PRO A 66 -2.07 19.05 20.01
C PRO A 66 -2.18 17.52 20.13
N ALA A 67 -2.24 16.98 21.36
CA ALA A 67 -2.44 15.55 21.60
C ALA A 67 -3.85 15.06 21.22
N ASP A 68 -4.83 15.97 21.19
CA ASP A 68 -6.23 15.71 20.83
C ASP A 68 -6.48 15.79 19.31
N LEU A 69 -5.47 16.18 18.52
CA LEU A 69 -5.57 16.22 17.06
C LEU A 69 -5.78 14.81 16.48
N PRO A 70 -6.48 14.70 15.32
CA PRO A 70 -6.54 13.45 14.57
C PRO A 70 -5.13 12.91 14.29
N ALA A 71 -4.95 11.59 14.34
CA ALA A 71 -3.63 10.94 14.28
C ALA A 71 -2.69 11.48 13.18
N PRO A 72 -3.12 11.71 11.92
CA PRO A 72 -2.24 12.27 10.90
C PRO A 72 -1.74 13.69 11.22
N SER A 73 -2.61 14.56 11.74
CA SER A 73 -2.25 15.92 12.13
C SER A 73 -1.41 15.97 13.40
N ARG A 74 -1.69 15.07 14.36
CA ARG A 74 -0.87 14.93 15.57
C ARG A 74 0.55 14.51 15.25
N ARG A 75 0.75 13.48 14.42
CA ARG A 75 2.09 13.05 13.98
C ARG A 75 2.82 14.12 13.19
N ALA A 76 2.11 14.81 12.31
CA ALA A 76 2.66 15.92 11.55
C ALA A 76 3.19 17.02 12.48
N TYR A 77 2.45 17.35 13.55
CA TYR A 77 2.88 18.28 14.59
C TYR A 77 4.07 17.72 15.41
N GLU A 78 4.00 16.48 15.87
CA GLU A 78 5.08 15.83 16.65
C GLU A 78 6.39 15.78 15.87
N PHE A 79 6.35 15.42 14.58
CA PHE A 79 7.52 15.44 13.70
C PHE A 79 8.10 16.85 13.60
N LEU A 80 7.29 17.86 13.26
CA LEU A 80 7.78 19.23 13.11
C LEU A 80 8.36 19.78 14.43
N ARG A 81 7.80 19.36 15.57
CA ARG A 81 8.26 19.73 16.90
C ARG A 81 9.54 19.00 17.31
N SER A 82 9.78 17.79 16.80
CA SER A 82 11.00 17.02 17.09
C SER A 82 12.19 17.40 16.22
N LEU A 83 12.02 18.28 15.22
CA LEU A 83 13.11 18.72 14.37
C LEU A 83 14.10 19.59 15.13
N ASP A 84 15.39 19.26 15.04
CA ASP A 84 16.45 20.20 15.39
C ASP A 84 16.65 21.21 14.25
N LEU A 85 15.97 22.36 14.39
CA LEU A 85 16.03 23.45 13.42
C LEU A 85 17.36 24.23 13.42
N SER A 86 18.26 23.92 14.36
CA SER A 86 19.62 24.49 14.39
C SER A 86 20.59 23.71 13.50
N ALA A 87 20.28 22.44 13.21
CA ALA A 87 21.11 21.52 12.44
C ALA A 87 20.42 21.10 11.12
N ILE A 88 20.06 22.06 10.27
CA ILE A 88 19.44 21.78 8.97
C ILE A 88 20.51 21.23 8.01
N PRO A 89 20.33 20.03 7.41
CA PRO A 89 21.28 19.48 6.45
C PRO A 89 21.43 20.40 5.22
N THR A 90 22.65 20.65 4.77
CA THR A 90 22.91 21.35 3.50
C THR A 90 22.89 20.36 2.33
N PRO A 91 22.55 20.79 1.11
CA PRO A 91 22.60 19.92 -0.06
C PRO A 91 24.05 19.51 -0.27
N THR A 92 24.33 18.21 -0.29
CA THR A 92 25.58 17.73 -0.87
C THR A 92 25.56 18.05 -2.38
N ASP A 93 26.72 18.34 -2.99
CA ASP A 93 26.85 18.68 -4.43
C ASP A 93 26.23 17.64 -5.41
N ASN A 94 25.77 16.49 -4.89
CA ASN A 94 25.03 15.45 -5.61
C ASN A 94 23.52 15.39 -5.31
N ALA A 95 22.91 16.44 -4.71
CA ALA A 95 21.46 16.47 -4.48
C ALA A 95 20.72 16.62 -5.83
N PRO A 96 19.93 15.63 -6.28
CA PRO A 96 19.24 15.71 -7.56
C PRO A 96 18.18 16.81 -7.53
N ALA A 97 18.15 17.64 -8.57
CA ALA A 97 17.09 18.61 -8.83
C ALA A 97 15.70 17.95 -8.73
N PRO A 98 14.63 18.70 -8.36
CA PRO A 98 13.28 18.12 -8.35
C PRO A 98 12.99 17.50 -9.71
N PRO A 99 12.62 16.21 -9.78
CA PRO A 99 12.52 15.51 -11.05
C PRO A 99 11.50 16.21 -11.94
N SER A 100 11.91 16.56 -13.16
CA SER A 100 11.00 17.03 -14.19
C SER A 100 9.95 15.93 -14.40
N THR A 101 8.66 16.28 -14.25
CA THR A 101 7.60 15.29 -14.40
C THR A 101 7.47 14.91 -15.87
N VAL A 102 7.68 13.63 -16.20
CA VAL A 102 7.51 13.11 -17.57
C VAL A 102 6.02 12.95 -17.86
N ARG A 103 5.56 13.57 -18.95
CA ARG A 103 4.14 13.57 -19.34
C ARG A 103 3.87 12.48 -20.39
N VAL A 104 3.05 11.51 -20.02
CA VAL A 104 2.50 10.51 -20.94
C VAL A 104 1.13 10.95 -21.45
N GLN A 105 0.92 10.94 -22.75
CA GLN A 105 -0.36 11.29 -23.37
C GLN A 105 -1.33 10.11 -23.35
N ASN A 106 -2.64 10.38 -23.49
CA ASN A 106 -3.69 9.36 -23.66
C ASN A 106 -3.87 8.30 -22.55
N VAL A 107 -3.16 8.42 -21.43
CA VAL A 107 -3.23 7.49 -20.27
C VAL A 107 -4.67 7.15 -19.86
N ARG A 108 -5.53 8.16 -19.72
CA ARG A 108 -6.94 7.97 -19.33
C ARG A 108 -7.73 7.15 -20.35
N ARG A 109 -7.46 7.34 -21.64
CA ARG A 109 -8.11 6.59 -22.73
C ARG A 109 -7.68 5.13 -22.70
N MET A 110 -6.37 4.88 -22.59
CA MET A 110 -5.80 3.54 -22.46
C MET A 110 -6.38 2.81 -21.24
N GLN A 111 -6.37 3.47 -20.08
CA GLN A 111 -6.92 2.92 -18.84
C GLN A 111 -8.41 2.58 -18.96
N THR A 112 -9.19 3.44 -19.61
CA THR A 112 -10.62 3.17 -19.84
C THR A 112 -10.81 1.97 -20.78
N ALA A 113 -10.04 1.89 -21.86
CA ALA A 113 -10.11 0.77 -22.80
C ALA A 113 -9.77 -0.57 -22.12
N MET A 114 -8.69 -0.62 -21.32
CA MET A 114 -8.27 -1.83 -20.61
C MET A 114 -9.31 -2.28 -19.58
N HIS A 115 -9.81 -1.38 -18.74
CA HIS A 115 -10.88 -1.72 -17.79
C HIS A 115 -12.14 -2.26 -18.48
N THR A 116 -12.54 -1.66 -19.61
CA THR A 116 -13.68 -2.14 -20.38
C THR A 116 -13.41 -3.53 -20.96
N ALA A 117 -12.24 -3.76 -21.54
CA ALA A 117 -11.88 -5.05 -22.13
C ALA A 117 -11.87 -6.18 -21.08
N LEU A 118 -11.25 -5.95 -19.92
CA LEU A 118 -11.21 -6.89 -18.80
C LEU A 118 -12.60 -7.20 -18.26
N TRP A 119 -13.44 -6.17 -18.12
CA TRP A 119 -14.83 -6.35 -17.68
C TRP A 119 -15.66 -7.16 -18.67
N GLN A 120 -15.59 -6.83 -19.97
CA GLN A 120 -16.29 -7.57 -21.02
C GLN A 120 -15.85 -9.03 -21.07
N LEU A 121 -14.58 -9.29 -20.80
CA LEU A 121 -14.05 -10.64 -20.76
C LEU A 121 -14.53 -11.42 -19.54
N ALA A 122 -14.59 -10.78 -18.36
CA ALA A 122 -15.09 -11.39 -17.13
C ALA A 122 -16.57 -11.82 -17.23
N LEU A 123 -17.36 -11.15 -18.09
CA LEU A 123 -18.76 -11.49 -18.36
C LEU A 123 -18.96 -12.72 -19.26
N ARG A 124 -17.89 -13.23 -19.90
CA ARG A 124 -17.97 -14.41 -20.78
C ARG A 124 -17.75 -15.70 -20.00
N GLU A 125 -18.50 -16.75 -20.35
CA GLU A 125 -18.38 -18.09 -19.76
C GLU A 125 -17.26 -18.94 -20.41
N THR A 126 -16.78 -18.58 -21.59
CA THR A 126 -15.80 -19.37 -22.35
C THR A 126 -14.35 -19.17 -21.86
N PRO A 127 -13.45 -20.15 -22.13
CA PRO A 127 -12.03 -20.04 -21.80
C PRO A 127 -11.41 -18.75 -22.36
N THR A 128 -10.61 -18.11 -21.52
CA THR A 128 -10.14 -16.72 -21.63
C THR A 128 -9.04 -16.56 -22.69
N PRO A 129 -9.07 -15.57 -23.62
CA PRO A 129 -7.89 -15.08 -24.33
C PRO A 129 -7.16 -14.05 -23.44
N ALA A 130 -6.72 -14.49 -22.26
CA ALA A 130 -6.07 -13.64 -21.27
C ALA A 130 -4.71 -13.15 -21.79
N GLU A 131 -4.05 -14.01 -22.57
CA GLU A 131 -2.73 -13.82 -23.14
C GLU A 131 -2.68 -12.58 -24.03
N ALA A 132 -3.68 -12.39 -24.91
CA ALA A 132 -3.76 -11.23 -25.79
C ALA A 132 -3.91 -9.90 -25.02
N LEU A 133 -4.61 -9.91 -23.88
CA LEU A 133 -4.69 -8.72 -23.02
C LEU A 133 -3.41 -8.49 -22.22
N ALA A 134 -2.72 -9.56 -21.80
CA ALA A 134 -1.42 -9.46 -21.15
C ALA A 134 -0.38 -8.87 -22.12
N GLU A 135 -0.34 -9.34 -23.36
CA GLU A 135 0.48 -8.78 -24.44
C GLU A 135 0.14 -7.30 -24.71
N ALA A 136 -1.16 -6.96 -24.75
CA ALA A 136 -1.57 -5.57 -24.88
C ALA A 136 -1.09 -4.71 -23.69
N CYS A 137 -1.13 -5.23 -22.46
CA CYS A 137 -0.60 -4.53 -21.29
C CYS A 137 0.93 -4.35 -21.40
N ALA A 138 1.65 -5.38 -21.82
CA ALA A 138 3.09 -5.34 -22.07
C ALA A 138 3.44 -4.26 -23.10
N HIS A 139 2.74 -4.22 -24.23
CA HIS A 139 2.96 -3.21 -25.28
C HIS A 139 2.74 -1.77 -24.79
N HIS A 140 1.68 -1.53 -24.02
CA HIS A 140 1.45 -0.21 -23.44
C HIS A 140 2.50 0.15 -22.37
N ALA A 141 2.95 -0.82 -21.57
CA ALA A 141 4.03 -0.61 -20.61
C ALA A 141 5.35 -0.28 -21.33
N ASP A 142 5.70 -1.00 -22.39
CA ASP A 142 6.89 -0.75 -23.20
C ASP A 142 6.87 0.63 -23.84
N THR A 143 5.69 1.09 -24.30
CA THR A 143 5.51 2.45 -24.82
C THR A 143 5.80 3.51 -23.76
N ILE A 144 5.32 3.32 -22.52
CA ILE A 144 5.60 4.25 -21.41
C ILE A 144 7.08 4.20 -21.02
N ARG A 145 7.69 3.00 -21.02
CA ARG A 145 9.11 2.83 -20.73
C ARG A 145 9.98 3.55 -21.76
N ALA A 146 9.68 3.43 -23.06
CA ALA A 146 10.40 4.15 -24.10
C ALA A 146 10.36 5.67 -23.90
N ILE A 147 9.21 6.23 -23.48
CA ILE A 147 9.09 7.67 -23.14
C ILE A 147 9.98 8.05 -21.95
N LEU A 148 10.09 7.18 -20.94
CA LEU A 148 10.97 7.39 -19.79
C LEU A 148 12.45 7.31 -20.20
N ASP A 149 12.81 6.32 -21.02
CA ASP A 149 14.16 6.12 -21.54
C ASP A 149 14.62 7.32 -22.40
N GLU A 150 13.76 7.80 -23.30
CA GLU A 150 14.00 9.02 -24.11
C GLU A 150 14.20 10.27 -23.24
N ALA A 151 13.51 10.34 -22.11
CA ALA A 151 13.65 11.42 -21.14
C ALA A 151 14.84 11.24 -20.18
N GLY A 152 15.55 10.10 -20.22
CA GLY A 152 16.61 9.76 -19.26
C GLY A 152 16.10 9.72 -17.81
N ALA A 153 14.83 9.35 -17.63
CA ALA A 153 14.12 9.45 -16.35
C ALA A 153 13.63 8.09 -15.87
N ASP A 154 13.41 7.96 -14.57
CA ASP A 154 12.83 6.76 -13.98
C ASP A 154 11.31 6.89 -13.75
N VAL A 155 10.71 5.81 -13.26
CA VAL A 155 9.27 5.71 -12.97
C VAL A 155 8.79 6.71 -11.91
N LEU A 156 9.67 7.22 -11.05
CA LEU A 156 9.33 8.26 -10.07
C LEU A 156 9.10 9.62 -10.73
N ALA A 157 9.61 9.84 -11.95
CA ALA A 157 9.32 11.03 -12.74
C ALA A 157 7.90 11.05 -13.32
N LEU A 158 7.14 9.95 -13.25
CA LEU A 158 5.74 9.93 -13.65
C LEU A 158 4.85 10.56 -12.57
N ALA A 159 3.83 11.30 -13.00
CA ALA A 159 2.76 11.74 -12.11
C ALA A 159 2.12 10.53 -11.38
N PRO A 160 1.73 10.63 -10.09
CA PRO A 160 1.34 9.46 -9.28
C PRO A 160 0.26 8.56 -9.90
N ALA A 161 -0.75 9.15 -10.55
CA ALA A 161 -1.82 8.37 -11.21
C ALA A 161 -1.32 7.62 -12.46
N THR A 162 -0.41 8.24 -13.23
CA THR A 162 0.23 7.61 -14.39
C THR A 162 1.18 6.51 -13.94
N ARG A 163 1.94 6.76 -12.87
CA ARG A 163 2.81 5.75 -12.24
C ARG A 163 2.03 4.51 -11.81
N ALA A 164 0.97 4.69 -11.03
CA ALA A 164 0.13 3.59 -10.58
C ALA A 164 -0.48 2.80 -11.76
N PHE A 165 -0.87 3.50 -12.85
CA PHE A 165 -1.36 2.85 -14.05
C PHE A 165 -0.26 2.07 -14.80
N TYR A 166 0.93 2.65 -14.94
CA TYR A 166 2.09 1.98 -15.55
C TYR A 166 2.46 0.71 -14.78
N GLN A 167 2.57 0.80 -13.45
CA GLN A 167 2.85 -0.33 -12.58
C GLN A 167 1.77 -1.42 -12.70
N TRP A 168 0.50 -1.03 -12.82
CA TRP A 168 -0.59 -1.97 -13.08
C TRP A 168 -0.50 -2.66 -14.44
N LEU A 169 -0.07 -1.96 -15.50
CA LEU A 169 0.18 -2.57 -16.81
C LEU A 169 1.31 -3.61 -16.73
N VAL A 170 2.40 -3.30 -16.03
CA VAL A 170 3.53 -4.23 -15.81
C VAL A 170 3.14 -5.40 -14.91
N PHE A 171 2.21 -5.19 -13.98
CA PHE A 171 1.65 -6.26 -13.18
C PHE A 171 0.86 -7.24 -14.05
N LEU A 172 -0.04 -6.70 -14.88
CA LEU A 172 -0.93 -7.48 -15.75
C LEU A 172 -0.29 -7.99 -17.05
N SER A 173 0.95 -7.61 -17.37
CA SER A 173 1.67 -8.18 -18.52
C SER A 173 2.08 -9.63 -18.31
N ASP A 174 2.08 -10.11 -17.07
CA ASP A 174 2.25 -11.51 -16.74
C ASP A 174 0.94 -12.29 -16.98
N SER A 175 1.01 -13.33 -17.82
CA SER A 175 -0.20 -14.06 -18.25
C SER A 175 -0.89 -14.81 -17.11
N GLU A 176 -0.18 -15.25 -16.08
CA GLU A 176 -0.78 -15.89 -14.92
C GLU A 176 -1.56 -14.89 -14.07
N THR A 177 -0.94 -13.74 -13.78
CA THR A 177 -1.56 -12.61 -13.10
C THR A 177 -2.80 -12.12 -13.85
N MET A 178 -2.72 -12.00 -15.18
CA MET A 178 -3.85 -11.63 -16.02
C MET A 178 -5.01 -12.65 -15.94
N ARG A 179 -4.71 -13.95 -16.01
CA ARG A 179 -5.71 -15.01 -15.85
C ARG A 179 -6.40 -14.91 -14.49
N GLU A 180 -5.64 -14.69 -13.42
CA GLU A 180 -6.18 -14.54 -12.07
C GLU A 180 -7.02 -13.27 -11.90
N HIS A 181 -6.62 -12.15 -12.54
CA HIS A 181 -7.37 -10.90 -12.52
C HIS A 181 -8.76 -11.07 -13.14
N VAL A 182 -8.81 -11.68 -14.34
CA VAL A 182 -10.07 -11.96 -15.03
C VAL A 182 -10.92 -12.95 -14.24
N GLU A 183 -10.33 -14.01 -13.69
CA GLU A 183 -11.08 -14.99 -12.90
C GLU A 183 -11.62 -14.37 -11.60
N THR A 184 -10.87 -13.47 -10.96
CA THR A 184 -11.34 -12.73 -9.78
C THR A 184 -12.55 -11.85 -10.13
N LEU A 185 -12.50 -11.13 -11.26
CA LEU A 185 -13.65 -10.38 -11.76
C LEU A 185 -14.85 -11.29 -12.04
N ARG A 186 -14.65 -12.44 -12.69
CA ARG A 186 -15.71 -13.42 -12.98
C ARG A 186 -16.33 -13.99 -11.70
N ARG A 187 -15.52 -14.34 -10.70
CA ARG A 187 -15.98 -14.78 -9.38
C ARG A 187 -16.76 -13.67 -8.67
N PHE A 188 -16.35 -12.41 -8.81
CA PHE A 188 -17.11 -11.27 -8.30
C PHE A 188 -18.47 -11.13 -8.99
N VAL A 189 -18.56 -11.32 -10.32
CA VAL A 189 -19.85 -11.31 -11.06
C VAL A 189 -20.79 -12.37 -10.50
N ARG A 190 -20.32 -13.63 -10.38
CA ARG A 190 -21.12 -14.73 -9.81
C ARG A 190 -21.55 -14.44 -8.37
N ALA A 191 -20.64 -13.91 -7.55
CA ALA A 191 -20.93 -13.50 -6.19
C ALA A 191 -22.02 -12.42 -6.14
N ALA A 192 -21.93 -11.43 -7.03
CA ALA A 192 -22.91 -10.36 -7.16
C ALA A 192 -24.29 -10.86 -7.54
N GLU A 193 -24.39 -11.73 -8.55
CA GLU A 193 -25.65 -12.33 -8.97
C GLU A 193 -26.30 -13.11 -7.84
N SER A 194 -25.52 -13.88 -7.08
CA SER A 194 -26.03 -14.69 -5.96
C SER A 194 -26.63 -13.88 -4.80
N VAL A 195 -26.22 -12.60 -4.65
CA VAL A 195 -26.66 -11.74 -3.54
C VAL A 195 -27.52 -10.55 -3.99
N ARG A 196 -27.78 -10.43 -5.30
CA ARG A 196 -28.50 -9.30 -5.90
C ARG A 196 -29.98 -9.32 -5.52
N PRO A 197 -30.51 -8.25 -4.89
CA PRO A 197 -31.96 -8.10 -4.74
C PRO A 197 -32.61 -7.89 -6.11
N LYS A 198 -33.79 -8.48 -6.35
CA LYS A 198 -34.56 -8.30 -7.60
C LYS A 198 -34.85 -6.83 -7.94
N SER A 199 -34.87 -5.96 -6.94
CA SER A 199 -35.13 -4.52 -7.06
C SER A 199 -33.92 -3.65 -7.45
N ARG A 200 -32.71 -4.22 -7.57
CA ARG A 200 -31.49 -3.48 -7.93
C ARG A 200 -31.06 -3.82 -9.36
N GLY A 201 -30.58 -2.82 -10.10
CA GLY A 201 -29.98 -2.97 -11.42
C GLY A 201 -28.68 -3.80 -11.41
N VAL A 202 -28.15 -4.09 -12.60
CA VAL A 202 -26.86 -4.77 -12.78
C VAL A 202 -25.68 -3.85 -12.49
N PHE A 203 -24.49 -4.42 -12.31
CA PHE A 203 -23.26 -3.66 -12.41
C PHE A 203 -23.00 -3.29 -13.86
N ALA A 204 -22.75 -2.01 -14.12
CA ALA A 204 -22.40 -1.53 -15.45
C ALA A 204 -20.91 -1.76 -15.75
N LEU A 205 -20.06 -1.68 -14.73
CA LEU A 205 -18.61 -1.89 -14.85
C LEU A 205 -18.00 -2.22 -13.50
N VAL A 206 -17.25 -3.32 -13.41
CA VAL A 206 -16.43 -3.66 -12.24
C VAL A 206 -14.96 -3.65 -12.64
N ARG A 207 -14.11 -3.06 -11.82
CA ARG A 207 -12.67 -2.93 -12.06
C ARG A 207 -11.91 -3.36 -10.81
N LEU A 208 -10.82 -4.11 -11.00
CA LEU A 208 -9.74 -4.21 -10.02
C LEU A 208 -8.61 -3.28 -10.50
N LEU A 209 -8.10 -2.43 -9.60
CA LEU A 209 -7.01 -1.50 -9.89
C LEU A 209 -6.30 -1.04 -8.61
N PRO A 210 -5.02 -0.62 -8.68
CA PRO A 210 -4.37 0.02 -7.55
C PRO A 210 -5.03 1.37 -7.24
N MET A 211 -5.35 1.59 -5.97
CA MET A 211 -6.01 2.82 -5.53
C MET A 211 -5.91 3.01 -4.01
N ALA A 212 -5.98 4.25 -3.52
CA ALA A 212 -5.90 4.49 -2.07
C ALA A 212 -7.10 3.95 -1.25
N HIS A 213 -8.25 3.69 -1.90
CA HIS A 213 -9.43 3.16 -1.22
C HIS A 213 -9.61 1.68 -1.53
N ILE A 214 -10.07 0.90 -0.57
CA ILE A 214 -10.33 -0.53 -0.78
C ILE A 214 -11.46 -0.79 -1.80
N TYR A 215 -12.41 0.13 -1.92
CA TYR A 215 -13.41 0.13 -2.98
C TYR A 215 -14.00 1.53 -3.19
N ARG A 216 -14.60 1.76 -4.36
CA ARG A 216 -15.44 2.93 -4.68
C ARG A 216 -16.63 2.51 -5.52
N MET A 217 -17.78 3.13 -5.27
CA MET A 217 -19.02 2.86 -5.98
C MET A 217 -19.59 4.16 -6.52
N SER A 218 -20.00 4.14 -7.79
CA SER A 218 -20.57 5.29 -8.48
C SER A 218 -21.82 4.84 -9.25
N PRO A 219 -23.03 5.23 -8.82
CA PRO A 219 -24.24 5.02 -9.61
C PRO A 219 -24.16 5.77 -10.94
N THR A 220 -24.65 5.14 -12.02
CA THR A 220 -24.77 5.70 -13.37
C THR A 220 -26.16 5.40 -13.94
N ALA A 221 -26.48 5.96 -15.11
CA ALA A 221 -27.74 5.65 -15.80
C ALA A 221 -27.83 4.18 -16.25
N GLU A 222 -26.69 3.56 -16.56
CA GLU A 222 -26.59 2.19 -17.08
C GLU A 222 -26.46 1.13 -15.98
N GLY A 223 -26.20 1.54 -14.74
CA GLY A 223 -26.01 0.63 -13.60
C GLY A 223 -25.10 1.22 -12.54
N THR A 224 -24.39 0.37 -11.79
CA THR A 224 -23.38 0.84 -10.82
C THR A 224 -21.98 0.54 -11.33
N HIS A 225 -21.10 1.54 -11.36
CA HIS A 225 -19.66 1.34 -11.52
C HIS A 225 -19.03 1.02 -10.17
N VAL A 226 -18.25 -0.05 -10.12
CA VAL A 226 -17.52 -0.51 -8.94
C VAL A 226 -16.03 -0.55 -9.27
N ALA A 227 -15.25 0.07 -8.41
CA ALA A 227 -13.79 -0.07 -8.39
C ALA A 227 -13.40 -0.77 -7.10
N LEU A 228 -12.62 -1.84 -7.19
CA LEU A 228 -12.07 -2.61 -6.10
C LEU A 228 -10.55 -2.48 -6.13
N HIS A 229 -9.91 -2.50 -4.96
CA HIS A 229 -8.47 -2.52 -4.88
C HIS A 229 -7.88 -3.78 -5.53
N GLU A 230 -6.75 -3.66 -6.22
CA GLU A 230 -6.04 -4.80 -6.82
C GLU A 230 -5.64 -5.86 -5.79
N GLY A 231 -5.46 -5.47 -4.52
CA GLY A 231 -5.23 -6.40 -3.40
C GLY A 231 -6.35 -7.43 -3.16
N PHE A 232 -7.51 -7.30 -3.80
CA PHE A 232 -8.55 -8.33 -3.82
C PHE A 232 -8.34 -9.43 -4.86
N LEU A 233 -7.24 -9.38 -5.63
CA LEU A 233 -6.84 -10.47 -6.52
C LEU A 233 -6.84 -11.80 -5.76
N GLY A 234 -7.51 -12.82 -6.32
CA GLY A 234 -7.57 -14.16 -5.72
C GLY A 234 -8.46 -14.28 -4.46
N ALA A 235 -9.11 -13.20 -4.01
CA ALA A 235 -9.81 -13.18 -2.72
C ALA A 235 -10.85 -14.32 -2.57
N PRO A 236 -11.05 -14.85 -1.34
CA PRO A 236 -12.04 -15.90 -1.09
C PRO A 236 -13.47 -15.48 -1.47
N ASP A 237 -14.29 -16.44 -1.91
CA ASP A 237 -15.66 -16.15 -2.39
C ASP A 237 -16.53 -15.45 -1.33
N GLU A 238 -16.33 -15.76 -0.06
CA GLU A 238 -17.05 -15.08 1.03
C GLU A 238 -16.68 -13.60 1.15
N VAL A 239 -15.43 -13.23 0.86
CA VAL A 239 -14.98 -11.83 0.79
C VAL A 239 -15.60 -11.15 -0.43
N LEU A 240 -15.58 -11.80 -1.60
CA LEU A 240 -16.20 -11.28 -2.83
C LEU A 240 -17.72 -11.09 -2.67
N LYS A 241 -18.42 -12.04 -2.05
CA LYS A 241 -19.86 -11.93 -1.70
C LYS A 241 -20.12 -10.79 -0.73
N ALA A 242 -19.26 -10.61 0.29
CA ALA A 242 -19.37 -9.49 1.21
C ALA A 242 -19.20 -8.15 0.49
N LEU A 243 -18.18 -8.01 -0.38
CA LEU A 243 -17.97 -6.83 -1.21
C LEU A 243 -19.17 -6.56 -2.13
N ALA A 244 -19.68 -7.60 -2.79
CA ALA A 244 -20.83 -7.48 -3.68
C ALA A 244 -22.10 -7.05 -2.94
N ARG A 245 -22.36 -7.57 -1.73
CA ARG A 245 -23.47 -7.10 -0.88
C ARG A 245 -23.33 -5.62 -0.52
N VAL A 246 -22.14 -5.20 -0.11
CA VAL A 246 -21.85 -3.79 0.20
C VAL A 246 -22.10 -2.92 -1.04
N ALA A 247 -21.64 -3.37 -2.21
CA ALA A 247 -21.79 -2.69 -3.49
C ALA A 247 -23.23 -2.55 -3.96
N LEU A 248 -24.01 -3.63 -3.88
CA LEU A 248 -25.36 -3.68 -4.42
C LEU A 248 -26.40 -3.08 -3.49
N THR A 249 -26.21 -3.16 -2.17
CA THR A 249 -27.27 -2.80 -1.21
C THR A 249 -26.99 -1.49 -0.49
N GLY A 250 -25.73 -1.06 -0.41
CA GLY A 250 -25.30 0.04 0.47
C GLY A 250 -25.48 -0.26 1.97
N ASN A 251 -26.04 -1.43 2.32
CA ASN A 251 -26.26 -1.86 3.69
C ASN A 251 -25.12 -2.78 4.12
N VAL A 252 -24.22 -2.24 4.94
CA VAL A 252 -23.05 -2.96 5.41
C VAL A 252 -23.40 -3.71 6.70
N ARG A 253 -23.65 -5.02 6.59
CA ARG A 253 -23.80 -5.87 7.77
C ARG A 253 -22.49 -5.90 8.56
N ALA A 254 -22.58 -6.02 9.88
CA ALA A 254 -21.41 -6.06 10.74
C ALA A 254 -20.43 -7.20 10.38
N GLN A 255 -20.98 -8.34 9.95
CA GLN A 255 -20.21 -9.50 9.50
C GLN A 255 -19.48 -9.23 8.18
N ASP A 256 -20.15 -8.63 7.18
CA ASP A 256 -19.52 -8.27 5.90
C ASP A 256 -18.37 -7.29 6.11
N ARG A 257 -18.57 -6.27 6.95
CA ARG A 257 -17.51 -5.32 7.31
C ARG A 257 -16.32 -5.99 8.00
N ARG A 258 -16.58 -6.98 8.84
CA ARG A 258 -15.53 -7.74 9.53
C ARG A 258 -14.76 -8.57 8.52
N CYS A 259 -15.45 -9.37 7.70
CA CYS A 259 -14.86 -10.20 6.66
C CYS A 259 -13.96 -9.41 5.71
N ILE A 260 -14.45 -8.27 5.19
CA ILE A 260 -13.65 -7.40 4.29
C ILE A 260 -12.42 -6.83 5.01
N ARG A 261 -12.60 -6.34 6.25
CA ARG A 261 -11.50 -5.76 7.02
C ARG A 261 -10.43 -6.80 7.34
N ASP A 262 -10.84 -7.99 7.77
CA ASP A 262 -9.94 -9.07 8.14
C ASP A 262 -9.12 -9.51 6.91
N TYR A 263 -9.73 -9.56 5.72
CA TYR A 263 -9.01 -9.81 4.47
C TYR A 263 -8.10 -8.66 4.04
N VAL A 264 -8.53 -7.40 4.16
CA VAL A 264 -7.66 -6.25 3.87
C VAL A 264 -6.43 -6.24 4.79
N GLN A 265 -6.56 -6.74 6.02
CA GLN A 265 -5.46 -6.87 6.98
C GLN A 265 -4.67 -8.18 6.82
N SER A 266 -5.09 -9.07 5.92
CA SER A 266 -4.38 -10.31 5.63
C SER A 266 -3.15 -10.05 4.78
N ASP A 267 -2.17 -10.92 4.92
CA ASP A 267 -0.93 -10.79 4.19
C ASP A 267 -1.14 -10.98 2.68
N GLU A 268 -2.09 -11.82 2.27
CA GLU A 268 -2.45 -12.03 0.86
C GLU A 268 -2.86 -10.72 0.16
N PHE A 269 -3.63 -9.88 0.84
CA PHE A 269 -4.00 -8.56 0.33
C PHE A 269 -2.79 -7.61 0.30
N GLN A 270 -2.03 -7.57 1.40
CA GLN A 270 -0.92 -6.63 1.57
C GLN A 270 0.26 -6.94 0.64
N GLU A 271 0.49 -8.21 0.31
CA GLU A 271 1.46 -8.63 -0.71
C GLU A 271 1.09 -8.19 -2.09
N THR A 272 -0.14 -8.50 -2.52
CA THR A 272 -0.60 -8.10 -3.85
C THR A 272 -0.53 -6.58 -4.01
N ALA A 273 -0.97 -5.83 -2.99
CA ALA A 273 -0.87 -4.37 -2.97
C ALA A 273 0.58 -3.88 -3.06
N ALA A 274 1.47 -4.43 -2.22
CA ALA A 274 2.87 -4.03 -2.19
C ALA A 274 3.59 -4.34 -3.50
N THR A 275 3.40 -5.53 -4.06
CA THR A 275 3.98 -5.93 -5.35
C THR A 275 3.62 -4.91 -6.43
N VAL A 276 2.34 -4.55 -6.57
CA VAL A 276 1.92 -3.54 -7.57
C VAL A 276 2.55 -2.18 -7.27
N GLU A 277 2.58 -1.74 -6.01
CA GLU A 277 3.13 -0.43 -5.62
C GLU A 277 4.65 -0.31 -5.84
N THR A 278 5.39 -1.42 -5.74
CA THR A 278 6.86 -1.43 -5.88
C THR A 278 7.36 -1.83 -7.27
N LEU A 279 6.46 -2.19 -8.20
CA LEU A 279 6.85 -2.50 -9.57
C LEU A 279 7.52 -1.30 -10.24
N GLU A 280 8.59 -1.59 -10.96
CA GLU A 280 9.44 -0.69 -11.72
C GLU A 280 10.04 0.48 -10.94
N LEU A 281 9.90 0.50 -9.61
CA LEU A 281 10.62 1.47 -8.81
C LEU A 281 12.12 1.18 -8.88
N PRO A 282 12.96 2.22 -9.03
CA PRO A 282 14.41 2.05 -8.93
C PRO A 282 14.79 1.39 -7.61
N LEU A 283 15.56 0.31 -7.70
CA LEU A 283 16.09 -0.38 -6.54
C LEU A 283 17.57 -0.13 -6.41
N VAL A 284 17.92 0.80 -5.52
CA VAL A 284 19.28 0.91 -4.99
C VAL A 284 19.37 -0.05 -3.81
N ALA A 285 20.24 -1.05 -3.91
CA ALA A 285 20.55 -1.90 -2.77
C ALA A 285 21.22 -1.02 -1.70
N GLN A 286 20.50 -0.78 -0.61
CA GLN A 286 20.96 -0.02 0.53
C GLN A 286 20.65 -0.84 1.78
N PRO A 287 21.45 -1.86 2.08
CA PRO A 287 21.24 -2.70 3.26
C PRO A 287 21.55 -1.95 4.57
N LYS A 288 22.44 -0.95 4.51
CA LYS A 288 22.84 -0.15 5.67
C LYS A 288 21.84 0.96 5.95
N GLY A 289 21.15 0.83 7.08
CA GLY A 289 20.33 1.88 7.68
C GLY A 289 21.16 2.78 8.60
N SER A 290 20.47 3.69 9.29
CA SER A 290 21.03 4.59 10.30
C SER A 290 21.33 3.86 11.61
N PHE A 291 20.54 2.85 11.96
CA PHE A 291 20.65 2.08 13.19
C PHE A 291 20.87 0.59 12.94
N HIS A 292 20.33 0.06 11.84
CA HIS A 292 20.34 -1.37 11.55
C HIS A 292 20.97 -1.68 10.20
N ASP A 293 21.71 -2.80 10.11
CA ASP A 293 22.28 -3.32 8.87
C ASP A 293 21.55 -4.60 8.44
N LEU A 294 20.85 -4.55 7.31
CA LEU A 294 20.07 -5.67 6.79
C LEU A 294 20.94 -6.86 6.39
N ASP A 295 22.20 -6.65 5.97
CA ASP A 295 23.10 -7.76 5.67
C ASP A 295 23.43 -8.54 6.94
N ALA A 296 23.70 -7.84 8.04
CA ALA A 296 23.94 -8.47 9.34
C ALA A 296 22.70 -9.21 9.87
N VAL A 297 21.51 -8.65 9.65
CA VAL A 297 20.22 -9.32 9.97
C VAL A 297 20.06 -10.59 9.14
N PHE A 298 20.30 -10.51 7.83
CA PHE A 298 20.23 -11.67 6.93
C PHE A 298 21.18 -12.77 7.37
N ASP A 299 22.45 -12.46 7.66
CA ASP A 299 23.45 -13.46 8.04
C ASP A 299 23.05 -14.23 9.30
N ARG A 300 22.55 -13.51 10.34
CA ARG A 300 22.03 -14.14 11.57
C ARG A 300 20.87 -15.07 11.29
N VAL A 301 19.89 -14.60 10.51
CA VAL A 301 18.67 -15.35 10.21
C VAL A 301 18.95 -16.56 9.32
N ASN A 302 19.80 -16.39 8.30
CA ASN A 302 20.22 -17.46 7.40
C ASN A 302 20.93 -18.58 8.17
N ALA A 303 21.87 -18.22 9.04
CA ALA A 303 22.56 -19.17 9.90
C ALA A 303 21.60 -19.92 10.84
N ALA A 304 20.68 -19.19 11.50
CA ALA A 304 19.81 -19.76 12.53
C ALA A 304 18.66 -20.62 11.98
N TYR A 305 18.05 -20.24 10.85
CA TYR A 305 16.81 -20.85 10.39
C TYR A 305 16.90 -21.55 9.03
N PHE A 306 17.97 -21.30 8.27
CA PHE A 306 18.16 -21.84 6.92
C PHE A 306 19.49 -22.59 6.76
N ASN A 307 20.20 -22.88 7.86
CA ASN A 307 21.49 -23.58 7.87
C ASN A 307 22.56 -22.90 6.99
N GLY A 308 22.47 -21.56 6.81
CA GLY A 308 23.36 -20.80 5.92
C GLY A 308 23.12 -21.04 4.43
N ALA A 309 22.09 -21.79 4.03
CA ALA A 309 21.86 -22.21 2.66
C ALA A 309 20.92 -21.29 1.86
N MET A 310 20.29 -20.29 2.49
CA MET A 310 19.44 -19.33 1.77
C MET A 310 20.31 -18.47 0.84
N PRO A 311 20.06 -18.44 -0.48
CA PRO A 311 20.73 -17.50 -1.36
C PRO A 311 20.42 -16.07 -0.95
N HIS A 312 21.45 -15.21 -0.86
CA HIS A 312 21.32 -13.83 -0.44
C HIS A 312 20.46 -13.03 -1.45
N PRO A 313 19.24 -12.59 -1.09
CA PRO A 313 18.45 -11.71 -1.94
C PRO A 313 19.00 -10.28 -1.86
N ARG A 314 18.70 -9.43 -2.83
CA ARG A 314 19.02 -7.99 -2.68
C ARG A 314 18.25 -7.42 -1.48
N LEU A 315 18.93 -6.68 -0.61
CA LEU A 315 18.34 -6.08 0.57
C LEU A 315 18.31 -4.56 0.43
N THR A 316 17.19 -3.94 0.81
CA THR A 316 17.08 -2.48 0.79
C THR A 316 16.07 -1.93 1.77
N TRP A 317 16.41 -0.78 2.37
CA TRP A 317 15.45 0.04 3.10
C TRP A 317 14.58 0.85 2.13
N ASN A 318 13.27 0.64 2.16
CA ASN A 318 12.35 1.40 1.33
C ASN A 318 11.99 2.75 1.99
N ARG A 319 12.07 3.84 1.21
CA ARG A 319 11.74 5.22 1.61
C ARG A 319 10.25 5.55 1.51
N GLN A 320 9.45 4.74 0.79
CA GLN A 320 8.05 5.05 0.44
C GLN A 320 7.04 3.94 0.73
N MET A 321 7.37 2.88 1.50
CA MET A 321 6.35 1.91 1.90
C MET A 321 5.21 2.61 2.66
N THR A 322 3.98 2.28 2.27
CA THR A 322 2.77 2.78 2.91
C THR A 322 2.67 2.27 4.35
N HIS A 323 2.03 3.06 5.21
CA HIS A 323 1.98 2.93 6.69
C HIS A 323 1.57 1.56 7.29
N ASN A 324 1.24 0.56 6.46
CA ASN A 324 0.63 -0.69 6.90
C ASN A 324 1.51 -1.94 6.69
N LYS A 325 2.64 -1.85 5.97
CA LYS A 325 3.51 -3.01 5.72
C LYS A 325 4.95 -2.74 6.18
N MET A 326 5.53 -3.73 6.85
CA MET A 326 6.80 -3.61 7.55
C MET A 326 7.99 -4.11 6.72
N ALA A 327 7.77 -5.11 5.87
CA ALA A 327 8.69 -5.51 4.80
C ALA A 327 7.92 -6.24 3.69
N HIS A 328 8.57 -6.53 2.57
CA HIS A 328 8.04 -7.36 1.48
C HIS A 328 9.16 -7.95 0.64
N TYR A 329 9.07 -9.24 0.35
CA TYR A 329 9.86 -9.92 -0.67
C TYR A 329 9.23 -9.82 -2.07
N ASP A 330 9.95 -9.18 -3.00
CA ASP A 330 9.64 -9.15 -4.44
C ASP A 330 10.35 -10.31 -5.15
N ALA A 331 9.57 -11.34 -5.48
CA ALA A 331 10.07 -12.54 -6.16
C ALA A 331 10.60 -12.27 -7.58
N ARG A 332 10.12 -11.23 -8.28
CA ARG A 332 10.59 -10.93 -9.65
C ARG A 332 12.03 -10.42 -9.66
N ARG A 333 12.44 -9.75 -8.58
CA ARG A 333 13.75 -9.09 -8.46
C ARG A 333 14.66 -9.75 -7.44
N ASP A 334 14.21 -10.84 -6.83
CA ASP A 334 14.84 -11.47 -5.67
C ASP A 334 15.29 -10.42 -4.64
N THR A 335 14.34 -9.58 -4.21
CA THR A 335 14.63 -8.41 -3.35
C THR A 335 13.75 -8.40 -2.11
N VAL A 336 14.36 -8.30 -0.93
CA VAL A 336 13.65 -7.99 0.33
C VAL A 336 13.72 -6.49 0.58
N MET A 337 12.55 -5.85 0.63
CA MET A 337 12.39 -4.45 0.96
C MET A 337 11.86 -4.31 2.39
N VAL A 338 12.61 -3.63 3.25
CA VAL A 338 12.20 -3.38 4.64
C VAL A 338 11.82 -1.91 4.79
N SER A 339 10.71 -1.62 5.49
CA SER A 339 10.28 -0.25 5.74
C SER A 339 11.31 0.50 6.60
N VAL A 340 11.71 1.69 6.16
CA VAL A 340 12.61 2.58 6.94
C VAL A 340 12.06 2.93 8.33
N THR A 341 10.76 2.74 8.58
CA THR A 341 10.18 2.93 9.91
C THR A 341 10.72 1.94 10.95
N LEU A 342 11.27 0.81 10.51
CA LEU A 342 11.92 -0.17 11.38
C LEU A 342 13.41 0.13 11.62
N ASP A 343 14.00 1.06 10.88
CA ASP A 343 15.37 1.54 11.09
C ASP A 343 15.39 2.58 12.22
N HIS A 344 15.25 2.12 13.46
CA HIS A 344 15.15 2.97 14.65
C HIS A 344 15.75 2.28 15.89
N PRO A 345 16.37 3.02 16.83
CA PRO A 345 17.03 2.41 18.00
C PRO A 345 16.04 1.68 18.94
N ASP A 346 14.79 2.14 19.00
CA ASP A 346 13.73 1.45 19.77
C ASP A 346 13.22 0.14 19.15
N VAL A 347 13.69 -0.23 17.95
CA VAL A 347 13.31 -1.50 17.30
C VAL A 347 14.33 -2.57 17.69
N PRO A 348 13.94 -3.61 18.44
CA PRO A 348 14.85 -4.67 18.84
C PRO A 348 15.34 -5.51 17.66
N ASP A 349 16.58 -6.01 17.74
CA ASP A 349 17.17 -6.86 16.71
C ASP A 349 16.30 -8.09 16.39
N ASP A 350 15.75 -8.75 17.41
CA ASP A 350 14.87 -9.92 17.23
C ASP A 350 13.61 -9.60 16.43
N VAL A 351 13.14 -8.35 16.42
CA VAL A 351 12.00 -7.91 15.60
C VAL A 351 12.42 -7.83 14.13
N LEU A 352 13.59 -7.26 13.85
CA LEU A 352 14.12 -7.23 12.48
C LEU A 352 14.51 -8.62 11.98
N ASP A 353 15.06 -9.47 12.84
CA ASP A 353 15.35 -10.87 12.54
C ASP A 353 14.05 -11.62 12.19
N PHE A 354 12.96 -11.38 12.91
CA PHE A 354 11.65 -11.95 12.58
C PHE A 354 11.12 -11.44 11.23
N VAL A 355 11.21 -10.13 10.98
CA VAL A 355 10.77 -9.53 9.71
C VAL A 355 11.56 -10.12 8.54
N MET A 356 12.88 -10.17 8.64
CA MET A 356 13.73 -10.81 7.63
C MET A 356 13.39 -12.29 7.47
N TYR A 357 13.22 -13.02 8.57
CA TYR A 357 12.84 -14.44 8.52
C TYR A 357 11.53 -14.65 7.76
N HIS A 358 10.50 -13.84 8.04
CA HIS A 358 9.22 -13.88 7.33
C HIS A 358 9.39 -13.66 5.82
N GLU A 359 10.16 -12.66 5.41
CA GLU A 359 10.39 -12.39 3.99
C GLU A 359 11.23 -13.49 3.30
N LEU A 360 12.16 -14.11 4.01
CA LEU A 360 12.91 -15.26 3.49
C LEU A 360 12.06 -16.54 3.41
N LEU A 361 11.04 -16.69 4.27
CA LEU A 361 10.05 -17.76 4.10
C LEU A 361 9.23 -17.56 2.82
N HIS A 362 8.93 -16.32 2.43
CA HIS A 362 8.30 -16.04 1.14
C HIS A 362 9.18 -16.45 -0.03
N LYS A 363 10.49 -16.19 0.07
CA LYS A 363 11.47 -16.68 -0.89
C LYS A 363 11.50 -18.21 -0.94
N GLN A 364 11.45 -18.89 0.20
CA GLN A 364 11.50 -20.35 0.27
C GLN A 364 10.24 -21.04 -0.28
N PHE A 365 9.06 -20.58 0.12
CA PHE A 365 7.80 -21.25 -0.18
C PHE A 365 7.14 -20.75 -1.46
N GLY A 366 7.44 -19.52 -1.86
CA GLY A 366 6.75 -18.83 -2.95
C GLY A 366 5.26 -18.71 -2.70
N VAL A 367 4.52 -18.41 -3.76
CA VAL A 367 3.05 -18.37 -3.71
C VAL A 367 2.48 -19.58 -4.43
N ARG A 368 1.48 -20.23 -3.81
CA ARG A 368 0.85 -21.43 -4.35
C ARG A 368 -0.61 -21.17 -4.72
N ILE A 369 -1.10 -21.87 -5.74
CA ILE A 369 -2.53 -21.92 -6.06
C ILE A 369 -3.14 -23.14 -5.37
N VAL A 370 -4.05 -22.90 -4.42
CA VAL A 370 -4.79 -23.95 -3.71
C VAL A 370 -6.28 -23.75 -3.95
N ASN A 371 -6.94 -24.72 -4.57
CA ASN A 371 -8.36 -24.65 -4.97
C ASN A 371 -8.70 -23.39 -5.81
N GLY A 372 -7.81 -23.02 -6.75
CA GLY A 372 -7.98 -21.84 -7.59
C GLY A 372 -7.79 -20.50 -6.87
N ARG A 373 -7.14 -20.51 -5.70
CA ARG A 373 -6.85 -19.31 -4.90
C ARG A 373 -5.37 -19.17 -4.65
N ARG A 374 -4.85 -17.95 -4.82
CA ARG A 374 -3.49 -17.59 -4.44
C ARG A 374 -3.35 -17.61 -2.91
N MET A 375 -2.35 -18.35 -2.42
CA MET A 375 -2.05 -18.49 -0.99
C MET A 375 -0.53 -18.42 -0.79
N ALA A 376 -0.07 -17.31 -0.21
CA ALA A 376 1.32 -17.13 0.19
C ALA A 376 1.60 -17.83 1.52
N HIS A 377 0.72 -17.64 2.52
CA HIS A 377 0.87 -18.21 3.86
C HIS A 377 0.15 -19.54 4.00
N THR A 378 0.67 -20.57 3.32
CA THR A 378 0.17 -21.94 3.44
C THR A 378 0.29 -22.49 4.86
N PRO A 379 -0.37 -23.62 5.21
CA PRO A 379 -0.16 -24.27 6.50
C PRO A 379 1.31 -24.57 6.80
N GLU A 380 2.08 -24.98 5.78
CA GLU A 380 3.52 -25.23 5.89
C GLU A 380 4.30 -23.94 6.17
N PHE A 381 4.00 -22.85 5.46
CA PHE A 381 4.59 -21.53 5.72
C PHE A 381 4.33 -21.13 7.17
N ARG A 382 3.08 -21.16 7.62
CA ARG A 382 2.70 -20.75 8.97
C ARG A 382 3.30 -21.64 10.05
N ALA A 383 3.53 -22.92 9.74
CA ALA A 383 4.21 -23.84 10.65
C ALA A 383 5.71 -23.53 10.74
N ALA A 384 6.35 -23.13 9.64
CA ALA A 384 7.74 -22.68 9.65
C ALA A 384 7.89 -21.34 10.39
N GLU A 385 7.03 -20.37 10.08
CA GLU A 385 7.03 -19.05 10.72
C GLU A 385 6.97 -19.12 12.25
N ARG A 386 6.12 -20.01 12.80
CA ARG A 386 5.99 -20.25 14.24
C ARG A 386 7.23 -20.87 14.90
N ARG A 387 8.23 -21.32 14.14
CA ARG A 387 9.49 -21.84 14.69
C ARG A 387 10.47 -20.73 15.06
N PHE A 388 10.18 -19.48 14.69
CA PHE A 388 10.99 -18.35 15.12
C PHE A 388 11.00 -18.28 16.66
N ALA A 389 12.20 -18.23 17.25
CA ALA A 389 12.38 -18.41 18.70
C ALA A 389 11.59 -17.39 19.54
N ARG A 390 11.44 -16.16 19.03
CA ARG A 390 10.76 -15.04 19.71
C ARG A 390 9.49 -14.60 18.99
N TYR A 391 8.78 -15.57 18.39
CA TYR A 391 7.64 -15.31 17.50
C TYR A 391 6.58 -14.40 18.15
N ASP A 392 6.13 -14.76 19.35
CA ASP A 392 5.05 -14.03 20.03
C ASP A 392 5.46 -12.61 20.39
N GLU A 393 6.70 -12.40 20.85
CA GLU A 393 7.21 -11.05 21.17
C GLU A 393 7.34 -10.19 19.92
N ALA A 394 7.92 -10.73 18.84
CA ALA A 394 8.11 -9.99 17.60
C ALA A 394 6.76 -9.60 16.97
N VAL A 395 5.81 -10.53 16.90
CA VAL A 395 4.46 -10.27 16.39
C VAL A 395 3.71 -9.25 17.27
N ALA A 396 3.84 -9.34 18.60
CA ALA A 396 3.23 -8.37 19.51
C ALA A 396 3.83 -6.97 19.30
N PHE A 397 5.15 -6.87 19.15
CA PHE A 397 5.83 -5.61 18.87
C PHE A 397 5.33 -5.00 17.56
N LEU A 398 5.37 -5.74 16.44
CA LEU A 398 4.95 -5.26 15.13
C LEU A 398 3.49 -4.78 15.12
N LYS A 399 2.59 -5.51 15.80
CA LYS A 399 1.19 -5.09 15.96
C LYS A 399 1.05 -3.77 16.71
N SER A 400 1.87 -3.55 17.74
CA SER A 400 1.85 -2.29 18.51
C SER A 400 2.49 -1.14 17.71
N HIS A 401 3.58 -1.42 17.01
CA HIS A 401 4.34 -0.48 16.20
C HIS A 401 3.51 0.02 14.99
N ALA A 402 2.82 -0.90 14.30
CA ALA A 402 1.91 -0.55 13.21
C ALA A 402 0.78 0.40 13.67
N ARG A 403 0.20 0.19 14.87
CA ARG A 403 -0.82 1.10 15.43
C ARG A 403 -0.25 2.47 15.81
N ARG A 404 1.04 2.57 16.12
CA ARG A 404 1.71 3.85 16.42
C ARG A 404 1.93 4.65 15.13
N ILE A 405 2.21 3.97 14.01
CA ILE A 405 2.48 4.55 12.69
C ILE A 405 1.22 4.85 11.87
N MET A 406 0.11 4.10 12.05
CA MET A 406 -1.22 4.28 11.42
C MET A 406 -2.13 5.24 12.16
#